data_AF-A0AAV8AHJ4-F1
#
_entry.id   AF-A0AAV8AHJ4-F1
#
_cell.length_a   1.000
_cell.length_b   1.000
_cell.length_c   1.000
_cell.angle_alpha   90.00
_cell.angle_beta   90.00
_cell.angle_gamma   90.00
#
_symmetry.space_group_name_H-M   'P 1'
#
loop_
_entity.id
_entity.type
_entity.pdbx_description
1 polymer ?
#
loop_
_entity_poly.entity_id
_entity_poly.type
_entity_poly.pdbx_seq_one_letter_code
_entity_poly.pdbx_strand_id
1 'polypeptide(L)'
;MKSIPIILLGCGGVGRQLLHHIISCRSLHSKQGIVIRVVGVSDSSSLLVSDDIMLSGMRDEFLAEICRAKSAGSPLKSLLNHGHCQLYTGQDALENIVSIASSLGRSTGLAVVDCSASAETIGLLEQVSSLGCCVVLANKKPLTCGIDDFEKLVSHFRRIRFESTVGAGLPVIASVTRVISSGDPISRIVGTLSGTLGYVMSELEEGKAFSEIVRAAKSLGYTEPDPRDDLSGMDVARKGLILSRLLGWRINLSDIKVET
;
A
#
# COMPACT_ATOMS: atom_id res chain seq x y z
N MET A 1 -8.32 16.61 -19.78
CA MET A 1 -8.08 16.10 -18.41
C MET A 1 -7.62 14.65 -18.55
N LYS A 2 -6.51 14.24 -17.93
CA LYS A 2 -5.96 12.88 -18.01
C LYS A 2 -6.70 11.97 -17.04
N SER A 3 -7.32 10.91 -17.56
CA SER A 3 -8.02 9.92 -16.74
C SER A 3 -7.06 8.82 -16.29
N ILE A 4 -7.05 8.51 -15.00
CA ILE A 4 -6.18 7.50 -14.38
C ILE A 4 -7.10 6.49 -13.68
N PRO A 5 -7.38 5.33 -14.28
CA PRO A 5 -8.12 4.29 -13.61
C PRO A 5 -7.24 3.63 -12.54
N ILE A 6 -7.84 3.25 -11.42
CA ILE A 6 -7.18 2.55 -10.32
C ILE A 6 -7.97 1.33 -9.86
N ILE A 7 -7.25 0.27 -9.51
CA ILE A 7 -7.76 -0.85 -8.71
C ILE A 7 -7.10 -0.77 -7.34
N LEU A 8 -7.90 -0.74 -6.29
CA LEU A 8 -7.43 -0.79 -4.91
C LEU A 8 -7.46 -2.21 -4.39
N LEU A 9 -6.29 -2.77 -4.06
CA LEU A 9 -6.17 -4.04 -3.37
C LEU A 9 -6.12 -3.79 -1.86
N GLY A 10 -7.10 -4.31 -1.12
CA GLY A 10 -7.17 -4.19 0.33
C GLY A 10 -7.82 -2.87 0.82
N CYS A 11 -9.12 -2.93 1.10
CA CYS A 11 -9.89 -1.83 1.67
C CYS A 11 -9.87 -1.81 3.22
N GLY A 12 -8.67 -1.90 3.81
CA GLY A 12 -8.43 -1.79 5.26
C GLY A 12 -8.34 -0.34 5.75
N GLY A 13 -7.58 -0.07 6.82
CA GLY A 13 -7.37 1.29 7.34
C GLY A 13 -6.78 2.24 6.29
N VAL A 14 -5.64 1.88 5.69
CA VAL A 14 -4.97 2.67 4.65
C VAL A 14 -5.82 2.79 3.39
N GLY A 15 -6.38 1.68 2.89
CA GLY A 15 -7.19 1.67 1.68
C GLY A 15 -8.44 2.57 1.77
N ARG A 16 -9.17 2.52 2.90
CA ARG A 16 -10.31 3.43 3.14
C ARG A 16 -9.88 4.89 3.18
N GLN A 17 -8.77 5.19 3.84
CA GLN A 17 -8.27 6.57 3.91
C GLN A 17 -7.88 7.09 2.52
N LEU A 18 -7.30 6.23 1.67
CA LEU A 18 -7.02 6.56 0.28
C LEU A 18 -8.31 6.86 -0.50
N LEU A 19 -9.35 6.03 -0.39
CA LEU A 19 -10.64 6.30 -1.03
C LEU A 19 -11.25 7.62 -0.55
N HIS A 20 -11.22 7.87 0.76
CA HIS A 20 -11.69 9.12 1.34
C HIS A 20 -10.89 10.33 0.81
N HIS A 21 -9.56 10.24 0.76
CA HIS A 21 -8.70 11.28 0.17
C HIS A 21 -9.04 11.51 -1.30
N ILE A 22 -9.29 10.47 -2.09
CA ILE A 22 -9.64 10.61 -3.50
C ILE A 22 -10.92 11.45 -3.68
N ILE A 23 -11.94 11.19 -2.87
CA ILE A 23 -13.22 11.92 -2.85
C ILE A 23 -13.00 13.37 -2.38
N SER A 24 -12.33 13.56 -1.25
CA SER A 24 -12.10 14.88 -0.67
C SER A 24 -11.20 15.77 -1.55
N CYS A 25 -10.34 15.18 -2.38
CA CYS A 25 -9.39 15.90 -3.24
C CYS A 25 -9.82 16.05 -4.71
N ARG A 26 -11.08 15.76 -5.07
CA ARG A 26 -11.58 15.91 -6.47
C ARG A 26 -11.28 17.28 -7.09
N SER A 27 -11.45 18.37 -6.32
CA SER A 27 -11.13 19.73 -6.77
C SER A 27 -9.64 19.92 -7.08
N LEU A 28 -8.76 19.36 -6.25
CA LEU A 28 -7.31 19.39 -6.48
C LEU A 28 -6.93 18.59 -7.74
N HIS A 29 -7.48 17.39 -7.90
CA HIS A 29 -7.27 16.57 -9.10
C HIS A 29 -7.67 17.32 -10.38
N SER A 30 -8.84 17.96 -10.38
CA SER A 30 -9.32 18.76 -11.51
C SER A 30 -8.37 19.92 -11.85
N LYS A 31 -7.88 20.67 -10.84
CA LYS A 31 -6.87 21.73 -11.02
C LYS A 31 -5.54 21.21 -11.57
N GLN A 32 -5.16 19.99 -11.22
CA GLN A 32 -3.98 19.31 -11.78
C GLN A 32 -4.24 18.67 -13.15
N GLY A 33 -5.45 18.83 -13.69
CA GLY A 33 -5.83 18.29 -14.99
C GLY A 33 -5.97 16.76 -14.99
N ILE A 34 -6.19 16.13 -13.84
CA ILE A 34 -6.32 14.67 -13.69
C ILE A 34 -7.69 14.26 -13.14
N VAL A 35 -8.14 13.06 -13.51
CA VAL A 35 -9.30 12.37 -12.91
C VAL A 35 -8.86 10.99 -12.45
N ILE A 36 -8.93 10.71 -11.16
CA ILE A 36 -8.70 9.38 -10.61
C ILE A 36 -10.01 8.60 -10.64
N ARG A 37 -10.12 7.54 -11.43
CA ARG A 37 -11.33 6.70 -11.46
C ARG A 37 -11.07 5.42 -10.70
N VAL A 38 -11.84 5.15 -9.65
CA VAL A 38 -11.76 3.86 -8.95
C VAL A 38 -12.60 2.88 -9.75
N VAL A 39 -11.95 1.93 -10.43
CA VAL A 39 -12.63 0.93 -11.27
C VAL A 39 -12.79 -0.41 -10.54
N GLY A 40 -12.01 -0.65 -9.49
CA GLY A 40 -12.19 -1.81 -8.63
C GLY A 40 -11.66 -1.60 -7.21
N VAL A 41 -12.26 -2.29 -6.25
CA VAL A 41 -11.87 -2.29 -4.83
C VAL A 41 -11.96 -3.71 -4.30
N SER A 42 -10.91 -4.22 -3.69
CA SER A 42 -10.90 -5.55 -3.07
C SER A 42 -10.71 -5.50 -1.55
N ASP A 43 -11.17 -6.55 -0.89
CA ASP A 43 -10.76 -6.93 0.46
C ASP A 43 -10.21 -8.35 0.45
N SER A 44 -10.01 -8.95 1.63
CA SER A 44 -9.48 -10.32 1.74
C SER A 44 -10.40 -11.40 1.16
N SER A 45 -11.65 -11.08 0.84
CA SER A 45 -12.66 -12.07 0.45
C SER A 45 -13.23 -11.87 -0.95
N SER A 46 -13.16 -10.66 -1.49
CA SER A 46 -13.87 -10.29 -2.71
C SER A 46 -13.31 -9.06 -3.41
N LEU A 47 -13.65 -8.90 -4.68
CA LEU A 47 -13.39 -7.75 -5.53
C LEU A 47 -14.72 -7.19 -6.02
N LEU A 48 -14.95 -5.90 -5.81
CA LEU A 48 -15.99 -5.13 -6.48
C LEU A 48 -15.39 -4.42 -7.70
N VAL A 49 -16.08 -4.47 -8.84
CA VAL A 49 -15.68 -3.83 -10.10
C VAL A 49 -16.81 -2.94 -10.61
N SER A 50 -16.49 -1.75 -11.11
CA SER A 50 -17.45 -0.85 -11.75
C SER A 50 -18.01 -1.46 -13.05
N ASP A 51 -19.32 -1.32 -13.31
CA ASP A 51 -19.96 -1.84 -14.54
C ASP A 51 -19.31 -1.29 -15.83
N ASP A 52 -18.86 -0.05 -15.78
CA ASP A 52 -18.06 0.56 -16.84
C ASP A 52 -16.69 0.97 -16.29
N ILE A 53 -15.68 0.21 -16.73
CA ILE A 53 -14.26 0.44 -16.40
C ILE A 53 -13.57 1.34 -17.43
N MET A 54 -14.16 1.56 -18.61
CA MET A 54 -13.52 2.25 -19.72
C MET A 54 -13.73 3.75 -19.63
N LEU A 55 -14.97 4.20 -19.45
CA LEU A 55 -15.33 5.61 -19.49
C LEU A 55 -15.53 6.17 -18.08
N SER A 56 -16.19 5.41 -17.22
CA SER A 56 -16.54 5.81 -15.86
C SER A 56 -15.89 4.93 -14.79
N GLY A 57 -16.28 5.09 -13.55
CA GLY A 57 -15.79 4.31 -12.41
C GLY A 57 -16.83 4.40 -11.31
N MET A 58 -16.50 3.87 -10.14
CA MET A 58 -17.37 3.98 -8.97
C MET A 58 -17.62 5.45 -8.61
N ARG A 59 -18.88 5.80 -8.37
CA ARG A 59 -19.29 7.13 -7.94
C ARG A 59 -18.84 7.42 -6.52
N ASP A 60 -18.63 8.70 -6.20
CA ASP A 60 -18.13 9.13 -4.88
C ASP A 60 -19.08 8.73 -3.74
N GLU A 61 -20.40 8.71 -3.96
CA GLU A 61 -21.37 8.25 -2.96
C GLU A 61 -21.16 6.77 -2.62
N PHE A 62 -20.87 5.95 -3.63
CA PHE A 62 -20.65 4.52 -3.47
C PHE A 62 -19.28 4.23 -2.84
N LEU A 63 -18.24 4.98 -3.20
CA LEU A 63 -16.94 4.90 -2.53
C LEU A 63 -17.05 5.26 -1.04
N ALA A 64 -17.85 6.27 -0.70
CA ALA A 64 -18.13 6.61 0.69
C ALA A 64 -18.91 5.50 1.43
N GLU A 65 -19.83 4.82 0.75
CA GLU A 65 -20.54 3.66 1.28
C GLU A 65 -19.61 2.47 1.55
N ILE A 66 -18.71 2.16 0.62
CA ILE A 66 -17.64 1.16 0.81
C ILE A 66 -16.84 1.49 2.07
N CYS A 67 -16.40 2.74 2.23
CA CYS A 67 -15.66 3.19 3.42
C CYS A 67 -16.45 2.98 4.72
N ARG A 68 -17.75 3.31 4.74
CA ARG A 68 -18.62 3.11 5.91
C ARG A 68 -18.78 1.62 6.25
N ALA A 69 -19.11 0.79 5.26
CA ALA A 69 -19.30 -0.64 5.45
C ALA A 69 -18.03 -1.31 5.99
N LYS A 70 -16.87 -1.02 5.39
CA LYS A 70 -15.58 -1.55 5.85
C LYS A 70 -15.19 -1.02 7.23
N SER A 71 -15.53 0.22 7.57
CA SER A 71 -15.32 0.76 8.94
C SER A 71 -16.18 0.06 9.99
N ALA A 72 -17.38 -0.38 9.62
CA ALA A 72 -18.27 -1.15 10.47
C ALA A 72 -17.93 -2.66 10.51
N GLY A 73 -16.82 -3.09 9.91
CA GLY A 73 -16.39 -4.49 9.87
C GLY A 73 -17.14 -5.36 8.85
N SER A 74 -17.99 -4.77 8.01
CA SER A 74 -18.70 -5.53 6.98
C SER A 74 -17.76 -5.86 5.80
N PRO A 75 -17.87 -7.06 5.18
CA PRO A 75 -17.09 -7.42 3.99
C PRO A 75 -17.68 -6.77 2.72
N LEU A 76 -16.88 -6.58 1.67
CA LEU A 76 -17.37 -5.92 0.43
C LEU A 76 -18.53 -6.67 -0.23
N LYS A 77 -18.57 -8.01 -0.12
CA LYS A 77 -19.67 -8.84 -0.62
C LYS A 77 -21.06 -8.44 -0.12
N SER A 78 -21.18 -7.73 1.01
CA SER A 78 -22.49 -7.24 1.49
C SER A 78 -23.05 -6.08 0.65
N LEU A 79 -22.25 -5.50 -0.24
CA LEU A 79 -22.61 -4.33 -1.04
C LEU A 79 -23.06 -4.68 -2.47
N LEU A 80 -23.21 -5.97 -2.83
CA LEU A 80 -23.59 -6.41 -4.18
C LEU A 80 -24.84 -5.70 -4.73
N ASN A 81 -25.85 -5.49 -3.88
CA ASN A 81 -27.13 -4.89 -4.29
C ASN A 81 -27.12 -3.35 -4.28
N HIS A 82 -25.98 -2.74 -3.96
CA HIS A 82 -25.84 -1.30 -3.83
C HIS A 82 -24.88 -0.82 -4.93
N GLY A 83 -25.40 0.01 -5.85
CA GLY A 83 -24.61 0.58 -6.94
C GLY A 83 -24.50 -0.29 -8.21
N HIS A 84 -23.93 0.32 -9.25
CA HIS A 84 -23.67 -0.28 -10.57
C HIS A 84 -22.30 -1.00 -10.54
N CYS A 85 -22.25 -2.18 -9.91
CA CYS A 85 -21.01 -2.93 -9.74
C CYS A 85 -21.21 -4.46 -9.80
N GLN A 86 -20.12 -5.15 -10.14
CA GLN A 86 -20.01 -6.60 -10.20
C GLN A 86 -19.10 -7.10 -9.09
N LEU A 87 -19.44 -8.24 -8.48
CA LEU A 87 -18.67 -8.86 -7.40
C LEU A 87 -18.01 -10.14 -7.90
N TYR A 88 -16.72 -10.30 -7.60
CA TYR A 88 -15.95 -11.50 -7.87
C TYR A 88 -15.29 -12.00 -6.59
N THR A 89 -15.06 -13.32 -6.51
CA THR A 89 -14.48 -13.98 -5.34
C THR A 89 -13.45 -15.01 -5.78
N GLY A 90 -12.48 -15.31 -4.91
CA GLY A 90 -11.50 -16.36 -5.17
C GLY A 90 -10.70 -16.13 -6.46
N GLN A 91 -10.58 -17.17 -7.28
CA GLN A 91 -9.83 -17.13 -8.52
C GLN A 91 -10.42 -16.13 -9.53
N ASP A 92 -11.75 -16.03 -9.62
CA ASP A 92 -12.42 -15.10 -10.53
C ASP A 92 -12.03 -13.65 -10.26
N ALA A 93 -11.77 -13.29 -9.01
CA ALA A 93 -11.33 -11.94 -8.65
C ALA A 93 -9.94 -11.63 -9.24
N LEU A 94 -9.01 -12.57 -9.15
CA LEU A 94 -7.67 -12.43 -9.70
C LEU A 94 -7.71 -12.34 -11.24
N GLU A 95 -8.47 -13.22 -11.88
CA GLU A 95 -8.65 -13.23 -13.33
C GLU A 95 -9.26 -11.92 -13.84
N ASN A 96 -10.24 -11.37 -13.12
CA ASN A 96 -10.82 -10.07 -13.47
C ASN A 96 -9.82 -8.92 -13.33
N ILE A 97 -8.97 -8.89 -12.29
CA ILE A 97 -7.92 -7.87 -12.17
C ILE A 97 -6.97 -7.94 -13.37
N VAL A 98 -6.57 -9.15 -13.76
CA VAL A 98 -5.67 -9.38 -14.92
C VAL A 98 -6.35 -8.98 -16.24
N SER A 99 -7.63 -9.26 -16.40
CA SER A 99 -8.43 -8.84 -17.57
C SER A 99 -8.51 -7.32 -17.70
N ILE A 100 -8.78 -6.62 -16.59
CA ILE A 100 -8.81 -5.15 -16.54
C ILE A 100 -7.40 -4.59 -16.81
N ALA A 101 -6.35 -5.19 -16.23
CA ALA A 101 -4.97 -4.81 -16.46
C ALA A 101 -4.56 -4.95 -17.93
N SER A 102 -4.98 -6.02 -18.59
CA SER A 102 -4.72 -6.25 -20.02
C SER A 102 -5.38 -5.18 -20.89
N SER A 103 -6.59 -4.76 -20.52
CA SER A 103 -7.37 -3.76 -21.27
C SER A 103 -6.89 -2.32 -21.05
N LEU A 104 -6.54 -1.97 -19.81
CA LEU A 104 -6.27 -0.60 -19.38
C LEU A 104 -4.79 -0.27 -19.16
N GLY A 105 -3.92 -1.28 -18.98
CA GLY A 105 -2.52 -1.12 -18.59
C GLY A 105 -1.74 -0.25 -19.56
N ARG A 106 -1.65 -0.65 -20.83
CA ARG A 106 -0.90 0.11 -21.86
C ARG A 106 -1.66 1.30 -22.45
N SER A 107 -2.99 1.25 -22.43
CA SER A 107 -3.85 2.26 -23.05
C SER A 107 -4.01 3.51 -22.20
N THR A 108 -4.32 3.34 -20.92
CA THR A 108 -4.64 4.44 -19.99
C THR A 108 -3.62 4.61 -18.87
N GLY A 109 -2.81 3.57 -18.61
CA GLY A 109 -1.87 3.55 -17.49
C GLY A 109 -2.55 3.20 -16.18
N LEU A 110 -3.37 2.14 -16.16
CA LEU A 110 -4.01 1.60 -14.95
C LEU A 110 -3.03 1.53 -13.78
N ALA A 111 -3.40 2.07 -12.62
CA ALA A 111 -2.65 1.92 -11.39
C ALA A 111 -3.28 0.85 -10.49
N VAL A 112 -2.52 -0.18 -10.14
CA VAL A 112 -2.90 -1.17 -9.14
C VAL A 112 -2.27 -0.75 -7.82
N VAL A 113 -3.10 -0.39 -6.85
CA VAL A 113 -2.69 0.15 -5.56
C VAL A 113 -2.81 -0.94 -4.50
N ASP A 114 -1.69 -1.47 -4.01
CA ASP A 114 -1.66 -2.50 -2.98
C ASP A 114 -1.58 -1.88 -1.57
N CYS A 115 -2.75 -1.78 -0.94
CA CYS A 115 -2.94 -1.47 0.47
C CYS A 115 -3.26 -2.72 1.30
N SER A 116 -3.04 -3.93 0.75
CA SER A 116 -3.13 -5.17 1.50
C SER A 116 -1.94 -5.33 2.45
N ALA A 117 -2.04 -6.29 3.36
CA ALA A 117 -0.92 -6.74 4.18
C ALA A 117 -0.56 -8.20 3.86
N SER A 118 -0.74 -8.64 2.60
CA SER A 118 -0.54 -10.03 2.17
C SER A 118 0.69 -10.20 1.27
N ALA A 119 1.34 -11.35 1.34
CA ALA A 119 2.38 -11.73 0.36
C ALA A 119 1.76 -12.38 -0.89
N GLU A 120 0.48 -12.76 -0.83
CA GLU A 120 -0.22 -13.42 -1.94
C GLU A 120 -0.41 -12.49 -3.14
N THR A 121 -0.29 -11.17 -2.95
CA THR A 121 -0.38 -10.19 -4.04
C THR A 121 0.85 -10.19 -4.94
N ILE A 122 1.99 -10.77 -4.54
CA ILE A 122 3.27 -10.69 -5.29
C ILE A 122 3.11 -11.18 -6.74
N GLY A 123 2.58 -12.40 -6.94
CA GLY A 123 2.41 -12.96 -8.28
C GLY A 123 1.45 -12.13 -9.16
N LEU A 124 0.37 -11.61 -8.57
CA LEU A 124 -0.55 -10.70 -9.27
C LEU A 124 0.15 -9.39 -9.66
N LEU A 125 0.93 -8.80 -8.76
CA LEU A 125 1.64 -7.54 -8.98
C LEU A 125 2.69 -7.67 -10.09
N GLU A 126 3.43 -8.78 -10.13
CA GLU A 126 4.34 -9.10 -11.22
C GLU A 126 3.59 -9.18 -12.56
N GLN A 127 2.46 -9.89 -12.60
CA GLN A 127 1.66 -10.07 -13.80
C GLN A 127 1.11 -8.74 -14.33
N VAL A 128 0.47 -7.92 -13.50
CA VAL A 128 -0.09 -6.63 -13.94
C VAL A 128 1.01 -5.62 -14.34
N SER A 129 2.17 -5.67 -13.70
CA SER A 129 3.34 -4.85 -14.07
C SER A 129 3.79 -5.18 -15.51
N SER A 130 3.86 -6.47 -15.86
CA SER A 130 4.19 -6.93 -17.22
C SER A 130 3.17 -6.50 -18.29
N LEU A 131 1.90 -6.33 -17.90
CA LEU A 131 0.81 -5.84 -18.73
C LEU A 131 0.83 -4.31 -18.93
N GLY A 132 1.78 -3.60 -18.32
CA GLY A 132 1.96 -2.18 -18.52
C GLY A 132 1.36 -1.30 -17.43
N CYS A 133 0.79 -1.89 -16.38
CA CYS A 133 0.20 -1.15 -15.26
C CYS A 133 1.26 -0.45 -14.41
N CYS A 134 0.85 0.64 -13.76
CA CYS A 134 1.59 1.19 -12.64
C CYS A 134 1.25 0.40 -11.38
N VAL A 135 2.23 0.15 -10.52
CA VAL A 135 2.04 -0.50 -9.21
C VAL A 135 2.36 0.52 -8.12
N VAL A 136 1.43 0.70 -7.18
CA VAL A 136 1.60 1.62 -6.05
C VAL A 136 1.46 0.83 -4.75
N LEU A 137 2.48 0.80 -3.91
CA LEU A 137 2.54 -0.07 -2.74
C LEU A 137 2.49 0.74 -1.45
N ALA A 138 1.53 0.41 -0.59
CA ALA A 138 1.63 0.62 0.85
C ALA A 138 2.03 -0.68 1.57
N ASN A 139 1.78 -1.82 0.93
CA ASN A 139 2.25 -3.14 1.36
C ASN A 139 3.77 -3.26 1.25
N LYS A 140 4.43 -3.60 2.36
CA LYS A 140 5.90 -3.82 2.40
C LYS A 140 6.30 -5.20 1.92
N LYS A 141 5.42 -6.21 2.03
CA LYS A 141 5.75 -7.62 1.78
C LYS A 141 6.31 -7.87 0.37
N PRO A 142 5.77 -7.27 -0.72
CA PRO A 142 6.32 -7.42 -2.06
C PRO A 142 7.73 -6.82 -2.23
N LEU A 143 8.11 -5.84 -1.41
CA LEU A 143 9.44 -5.22 -1.48
C LEU A 143 10.47 -5.92 -0.59
N THR A 144 10.00 -6.75 0.34
CA THR A 144 10.82 -7.49 1.31
C THR A 144 10.74 -9.00 1.12
N CYS A 145 10.23 -9.46 -0.01
CA CYS A 145 10.21 -10.88 -0.39
C CYS A 145 11.61 -11.36 -0.77
N GLY A 146 11.73 -12.64 -1.17
CA GLY A 146 12.97 -13.20 -1.68
C GLY A 146 13.52 -12.37 -2.85
N ILE A 147 14.85 -12.35 -2.98
CA ILE A 147 15.53 -11.50 -3.96
C ILE A 147 15.04 -11.73 -5.41
N ASP A 148 14.75 -12.97 -5.78
CA ASP A 148 14.29 -13.32 -7.14
C ASP A 148 12.93 -12.71 -7.47
N ASP A 149 11.96 -12.81 -6.56
CA ASP A 149 10.62 -12.24 -6.76
C ASP A 149 10.65 -10.71 -6.70
N PHE A 150 11.50 -10.16 -5.81
CA PHE A 150 11.72 -8.71 -5.77
C PHE A 150 12.22 -8.20 -7.12
N GLU A 151 13.21 -8.86 -7.73
CA GLU A 151 13.78 -8.48 -9.02
C GLU A 151 12.79 -8.58 -10.17
N LYS A 152 11.95 -9.62 -10.19
CA LYS A 152 10.84 -9.73 -11.15
C LYS A 152 9.87 -8.56 -11.01
N LEU A 153 9.44 -8.27 -9.76
CA LEU A 153 8.54 -7.17 -9.47
C LEU A 153 9.13 -5.84 -9.95
N VAL A 154 10.40 -5.55 -9.63
CA VAL A 154 11.06 -4.27 -9.94
C VAL A 154 11.67 -4.18 -11.34
N SER A 155 11.54 -5.20 -12.18
CA SER A 155 11.97 -5.19 -13.59
C SER A 155 11.49 -3.94 -14.36
N HIS A 156 10.33 -3.40 -13.98
CA HIS A 156 9.75 -2.18 -14.52
C HIS A 156 9.72 -1.04 -13.49
N PHE A 157 10.82 -0.82 -12.77
CA PHE A 157 10.92 0.11 -11.62
C PHE A 157 10.27 1.49 -11.84
N ARG A 158 10.36 2.06 -13.05
CA ARG A 158 9.74 3.36 -13.40
C ARG A 158 8.21 3.41 -13.21
N ARG A 159 7.55 2.25 -13.16
CA ARG A 159 6.11 2.10 -12.97
C ARG A 159 5.73 1.76 -11.52
N ILE A 160 6.69 1.63 -10.62
CA ILE A 160 6.46 1.25 -9.24
C ILE A 160 6.64 2.48 -8.34
N ARG A 161 5.71 2.67 -7.41
CA ARG A 161 5.80 3.66 -6.34
C ARG A 161 5.55 2.98 -5.02
N PHE A 162 6.27 3.39 -3.98
CA PHE A 162 6.16 2.77 -2.66
C PHE A 162 6.46 3.74 -1.52
N GLU A 163 6.16 5.03 -1.70
CA GLU A 163 6.48 6.09 -0.74
C GLU A 163 6.00 5.76 0.69
N SER A 164 4.76 5.30 0.82
CA SER A 164 4.16 5.00 2.12
C SER A 164 4.77 3.80 2.86
N THR A 165 5.64 3.03 2.22
CA THR A 165 6.25 1.84 2.83
C THR A 165 7.32 2.18 3.87
N VAL A 166 7.96 3.35 3.73
CA VAL A 166 9.00 3.85 4.65
C VAL A 166 8.72 5.32 4.96
N GLY A 167 8.56 5.64 6.24
CA GLY A 167 8.28 7.03 6.66
C GLY A 167 6.80 7.45 6.56
N ALA A 168 5.89 6.54 6.23
CA ALA A 168 4.45 6.79 6.15
C ALA A 168 4.08 7.98 5.23
N GLY A 169 3.77 9.15 5.79
CA GLY A 169 3.48 10.37 5.02
C GLY A 169 4.72 11.20 4.65
N LEU A 170 5.89 10.86 5.17
CA LEU A 170 7.14 11.58 4.91
C LEU A 170 7.72 11.18 3.54
N PRO A 171 8.34 12.12 2.81
CA PRO A 171 8.87 11.87 1.47
C PRO A 171 10.24 11.16 1.51
N VAL A 172 10.36 10.04 2.22
CA VAL A 172 11.64 9.32 2.41
C VAL A 172 12.14 8.71 1.11
N ILE A 173 11.30 7.94 0.41
CA ILE A 173 11.68 7.24 -0.82
C ILE A 173 11.98 8.27 -1.92
N ALA A 174 11.15 9.30 -2.05
CA ALA A 174 11.39 10.39 -2.99
C ALA A 174 12.71 11.13 -2.72
N SER A 175 13.04 11.39 -1.45
CA SER A 175 14.28 12.07 -1.08
C SER A 175 15.51 11.23 -1.40
N VAL A 176 15.50 9.95 -1.02
CA VAL A 176 16.61 9.01 -1.32
C VAL A 176 16.77 8.85 -2.83
N THR A 177 15.68 8.65 -3.57
CA THR A 177 15.71 8.52 -5.04
C THR A 177 16.27 9.77 -5.71
N ARG A 178 15.97 10.97 -5.20
CA ARG A 178 16.50 12.23 -5.73
C ARG A 178 18.01 12.33 -5.58
N VAL A 179 18.55 11.96 -4.42
CA VAL A 179 20.00 11.94 -4.16
C VAL A 179 20.71 10.90 -5.03
N ILE A 180 20.14 9.71 -5.18
CA ILE A 180 20.68 8.70 -6.11
C ILE A 180 20.68 9.24 -7.55
N SER A 181 19.61 9.93 -7.95
CA SER A 181 19.46 10.48 -9.31
C SER A 181 20.39 11.65 -9.60
N SER A 182 20.86 12.40 -8.58
CA SER A 182 21.89 13.43 -8.77
C SER A 182 23.30 12.85 -8.92
N GLY A 183 23.49 11.55 -8.65
CA GLY A 183 24.79 10.89 -8.67
C GLY A 183 25.56 11.01 -7.35
N ASP A 184 24.94 11.56 -6.31
CA ASP A 184 25.58 11.72 -5.01
C ASP A 184 25.58 10.40 -4.23
N PRO A 185 26.73 9.95 -3.70
CA PRO A 185 26.79 8.72 -2.92
C PRO A 185 26.14 8.93 -1.54
N ILE A 186 25.30 7.98 -1.13
CA ILE A 186 24.71 7.95 0.21
C ILE A 186 25.63 7.13 1.12
N SER A 187 26.31 7.78 2.06
CA SER A 187 27.22 7.13 3.01
C SER A 187 26.52 6.47 4.20
N ARG A 188 25.39 7.05 4.65
CA ARG A 188 24.62 6.56 5.80
C ARG A 188 23.18 7.07 5.77
N ILE A 189 22.23 6.22 6.18
CA ILE A 189 20.86 6.60 6.52
C ILE A 189 20.65 6.26 8.00
N VAL A 190 20.17 7.24 8.77
CA VAL A 190 19.78 7.06 10.19
C VAL A 190 18.39 7.64 10.36
N GLY A 191 17.51 6.94 11.08
CA GLY A 191 16.19 7.46 11.37
C GLY A 191 15.36 6.57 12.31
N THR A 192 14.39 7.19 12.95
CA THR A 192 13.38 6.51 13.77
C THR A 192 12.24 6.06 12.88
N LEU A 193 12.23 4.77 12.52
CA LEU A 193 11.34 4.24 11.50
C LEU A 193 10.08 3.57 12.06
N SER A 194 9.90 3.48 13.37
CA SER A 194 8.70 2.92 14.01
C SER A 194 8.12 3.92 15.02
N GLY A 195 6.85 4.28 14.83
CA GLY A 195 6.13 5.17 15.73
C GLY A 195 5.88 4.51 17.08
N THR A 196 5.52 3.23 17.09
CA THR A 196 5.24 2.45 18.31
C THR A 196 6.50 2.31 19.17
N LEU A 197 7.64 1.95 18.56
CA LEU A 197 8.91 1.89 19.28
C LEU A 197 9.35 3.29 19.75
N GLY A 198 9.18 4.31 18.92
CA GLY A 198 9.48 5.69 19.30
C GLY A 198 8.70 6.12 20.55
N TYR A 199 7.39 5.89 20.57
CA TYR A 199 6.54 6.15 21.73
C TYR A 199 7.00 5.38 22.97
N VAL A 200 7.19 4.07 22.83
CA VAL A 200 7.58 3.21 23.96
C VAL A 200 8.92 3.66 24.56
N MET A 201 9.90 3.99 23.73
CA MET A 201 11.22 4.44 24.19
C MET A 201 11.16 5.81 24.86
N SER A 202 10.39 6.76 24.30
CA SER A 202 10.20 8.08 24.94
C SER A 202 9.55 7.97 26.32
N GLU A 203 8.53 7.12 26.46
CA GLU A 203 7.87 6.91 27.75
C GLU A 203 8.77 6.17 28.77
N LEU A 204 9.65 5.30 28.29
CA LEU A 204 10.66 4.64 29.13
C LEU A 204 11.70 5.63 29.66
N GLU A 205 12.14 6.57 28.82
CA GLU A 205 13.06 7.65 29.21
C GLU A 205 12.47 8.55 30.31
N GLU A 206 11.14 8.69 30.35
CA GLU A 206 10.41 9.39 31.43
C GLU A 206 10.31 8.57 32.74
N GLY A 207 10.84 7.35 32.77
CA GLY A 207 10.89 6.49 33.96
C GLY A 207 9.62 5.67 34.22
N LYS A 208 8.69 5.60 33.27
CA LYS A 208 7.47 4.77 33.39
C LYS A 208 7.83 3.28 33.28
N ALA A 209 7.09 2.43 33.98
CA ALA A 209 7.34 0.99 33.91
C ALA A 209 6.96 0.44 32.53
N PHE A 210 7.83 -0.36 31.90
CA PHE A 210 7.59 -0.93 30.56
C PHE A 210 6.21 -1.57 30.41
N SER A 211 5.76 -2.32 31.42
CA SER A 211 4.45 -2.99 31.38
C SER A 211 3.26 -2.02 31.31
N GLU A 212 3.40 -0.82 31.89
CA GLU A 212 2.37 0.22 31.86
C GLU A 212 2.34 0.90 30.50
N ILE A 213 3.53 1.21 29.96
CA ILE A 213 3.70 1.82 28.63
C ILE A 213 3.10 0.93 27.55
N VAL A 214 3.38 -0.37 27.55
CA VAL A 214 2.83 -1.30 26.55
C VAL A 214 1.30 -1.40 26.65
N ARG A 215 0.75 -1.41 27.87
CA ARG A 215 -0.72 -1.38 28.06
C ARG A 215 -1.33 -0.07 27.56
N ALA A 216 -0.67 1.07 27.80
CA ALA A 216 -1.10 2.38 27.33
C ALA A 216 -1.02 2.49 25.80
N ALA A 217 0.09 2.04 25.19
CA ALA A 217 0.24 2.01 23.74
C ALA A 217 -0.87 1.16 23.09
N LYS A 218 -1.22 0.02 23.69
CA LYS A 218 -2.33 -0.81 23.22
C LYS A 218 -3.69 -0.12 23.37
N SER A 219 -3.96 0.56 24.49
CA SER A 219 -5.24 1.25 24.69
C SER A 219 -5.42 2.46 23.76
N LEU A 220 -4.31 3.13 23.41
CA LEU A 220 -4.27 4.21 22.42
C LEU A 220 -4.33 3.70 20.96
N GLY A 221 -4.25 2.39 20.74
CA GLY A 221 -4.25 1.79 19.40
C GLY A 221 -2.93 2.02 18.63
N TYR A 222 -1.82 2.23 19.34
CA TYR A 222 -0.49 2.36 18.74
C TYR A 222 0.17 1.02 18.43
N THR A 223 -0.34 -0.07 19.00
CA THR A 223 0.14 -1.42 18.72
C THR A 223 -0.86 -2.19 17.87
N GLU A 224 -0.37 -3.21 17.17
CA GLU A 224 -1.18 -4.31 16.67
C GLU A 224 -1.87 -5.07 17.83
N PRO A 225 -2.84 -5.97 17.56
CA PRO A 225 -3.50 -6.76 18.59
C PRO A 225 -2.53 -7.51 19.52
N ASP A 226 -1.41 -7.97 18.95
CA ASP A 226 -0.23 -8.47 19.67
C ASP A 226 0.92 -7.46 19.61
N PRO A 227 1.25 -6.77 20.73
CA PRO A 227 2.33 -5.79 20.76
C PRO A 227 3.72 -6.32 20.37
N ARG A 228 3.94 -7.64 20.41
CA ARG A 228 5.21 -8.25 20.00
C ARG A 228 5.50 -8.00 18.53
N ASP A 229 4.48 -7.87 17.69
CA ASP A 229 4.66 -7.62 16.26
C ASP A 229 5.37 -6.27 16.02
N ASP A 230 5.04 -5.24 16.81
CA ASP A 230 5.69 -3.93 16.76
C ASP A 230 7.05 -3.91 17.48
N LEU A 231 7.13 -4.59 18.63
CA LEU A 231 8.31 -4.57 19.49
C LEU A 231 9.45 -5.45 19.00
N SER A 232 9.17 -6.42 18.13
CA SER A 232 10.17 -7.34 17.54
C SER A 232 11.23 -6.64 16.66
N GLY A 233 11.05 -5.37 16.32
CA GLY A 233 11.91 -4.65 15.39
C GLY A 233 11.75 -5.08 13.93
N MET A 234 10.90 -6.07 13.61
CA MET A 234 10.77 -6.61 12.26
C MET A 234 10.18 -5.61 11.26
N ASP A 235 9.29 -4.70 11.69
CA ASP A 235 8.82 -3.61 10.84
C ASP A 235 9.95 -2.64 10.46
N VAL A 236 10.82 -2.32 11.41
CA VAL A 236 12.02 -1.49 11.19
C VAL A 236 12.99 -2.21 10.24
N ALA A 237 13.23 -3.50 10.44
CA ALA A 237 14.06 -4.31 9.56
C ALA A 237 13.54 -4.32 8.12
N ARG A 238 12.22 -4.48 7.92
CA ARG A 238 11.60 -4.41 6.58
C ARG A 238 11.80 -3.04 5.93
N LYS A 239 11.64 -1.94 6.67
CA LYS A 239 11.88 -0.59 6.16
C LYS A 239 13.36 -0.39 5.79
N GLY A 240 14.28 -0.89 6.62
CA GLY A 240 15.72 -0.93 6.33
C GLY A 240 16.05 -1.73 5.07
N LEU A 241 15.39 -2.88 4.86
CA LEU A 241 15.56 -3.69 3.65
C LEU A 241 15.12 -2.95 2.40
N ILE A 242 13.97 -2.27 2.44
CA ILE A 242 13.45 -1.48 1.33
C ILE A 242 14.46 -0.38 0.95
N LEU A 243 14.99 0.34 1.94
CA LEU A 243 16.00 1.38 1.71
C LEU A 243 17.31 0.80 1.16
N SER A 244 17.77 -0.33 1.72
CA SER A 244 19.00 -0.98 1.26
C SER A 244 18.89 -1.45 -0.19
N ARG A 245 17.75 -2.05 -0.57
CA ARG A 245 17.46 -2.46 -1.95
C ARG A 245 17.33 -1.25 -2.88
N LEU A 246 16.77 -0.14 -2.41
CA LEU A 246 16.71 1.12 -3.16
C LEU A 246 18.11 1.69 -3.45
N LEU A 247 19.08 1.47 -2.55
CA LEU A 247 20.49 1.80 -2.76
C LEU A 247 21.22 0.79 -3.68
N GLY A 248 20.52 -0.20 -4.22
CA GLY A 248 21.09 -1.22 -5.13
C GLY A 248 21.67 -2.45 -4.45
N TRP A 249 21.45 -2.63 -3.14
CA TRP A 249 21.99 -3.78 -2.41
C TRP A 249 21.13 -5.03 -2.66
N ARG A 250 21.77 -6.14 -3.00
CA ARG A 250 21.12 -7.45 -3.18
C ARG A 250 21.20 -8.25 -1.90
N ILE A 251 20.32 -7.93 -0.96
CA ILE A 251 20.24 -8.59 0.35
C ILE A 251 18.81 -9.07 0.66
N ASN A 252 18.70 -9.96 1.63
CA ASN A 252 17.46 -10.48 2.21
C ASN A 252 17.27 -9.99 3.65
N LEU A 253 16.08 -10.21 4.19
CA LEU A 253 15.74 -9.80 5.56
C LEU A 253 16.64 -10.48 6.61
N SER A 254 17.12 -11.70 6.33
CA SER A 254 18.06 -12.44 7.18
C SER A 254 19.43 -11.78 7.30
N ASP A 255 19.80 -10.91 6.36
CA ASP A 255 21.09 -10.22 6.37
C ASP A 255 21.06 -8.96 7.26
N ILE A 256 19.86 -8.55 7.70
CA ILE A 256 19.67 -7.40 8.57
C ILE A 256 19.80 -7.85 10.02
N LYS A 257 20.76 -7.25 10.73
CA LYS A 257 20.91 -7.43 12.17
C LYS A 257 19.82 -6.64 12.90
N VAL A 258 19.02 -7.33 13.70
CA VAL A 258 18.02 -6.76 14.59
C VAL A 258 18.43 -7.11 16.01
N GLU A 259 18.47 -6.12 16.88
CA GLU A 259 18.63 -6.31 18.32
C GLU A 259 17.25 -6.17 18.95
N THR A 260 16.87 -7.17 19.76
CA THR A 260 15.55 -7.30 20.38
C THR A 260 15.69 -7.48 21.88
#